data_AF-A0A2S9FPZ0-F1
#
_entry.id   AF-A0A2S9FPZ0-F1
#
_cell.length_a   1.000
_cell.length_b   1.000
_cell.length_c   1.000
_cell.angle_alpha   90.00
_cell.angle_beta   90.00
_cell.angle_gamma   90.00
#
_symmetry.space_group_name_H-M   'P 1'
#
loop_
_entity.id
_entity.type
_entity.pdbx_description
1 polymer ?
#
loop_
_entity_poly.entity_id
_entity_poly.type
_entity_poly.pdbx_seq_one_letter_code
_entity_poly.pdbx_strand_id
1 'polypeptide(L)'
;AGAAAALERLADELAPGTTADVAAAVRPDLPTGALTAFAVAAVVGALLPEDAVIVDESNTGGVGVAAATAGAPAHDVLTLTGGAIGYGMPAAVGAAVAAPGKSVLSLQ
;
A
#
# COMPACT_ATOMS: atom_id res chain seq x y z
N ALA A 1 2.69 -9.81 26.33
CA ALA A 1 2.44 -10.22 24.94
C ALA A 1 1.84 -9.03 24.20
N GLY A 2 2.41 -8.63 23.06
CA GLY A 2 1.92 -7.50 22.25
C GLY A 2 0.86 -7.90 21.22
N ALA A 3 0.42 -6.97 20.38
CA ALA A 3 -0.61 -7.20 19.37
C ALA A 3 -0.28 -8.35 18.39
N ALA A 4 0.98 -8.42 17.92
CA ALA A 4 1.43 -9.49 17.02
C ALA A 4 1.21 -10.89 17.63
N ALA A 5 1.65 -11.09 18.87
CA ALA A 5 1.48 -12.37 19.58
C ALA A 5 0.00 -12.73 19.83
N ALA A 6 -0.88 -11.73 19.97
CA ALA A 6 -2.31 -11.97 20.09
C ALA A 6 -2.92 -12.41 18.74
N LEU A 7 -2.48 -11.82 17.64
CA LEU A 7 -2.91 -12.17 16.28
C LEU A 7 -2.41 -13.56 15.87
N GLU A 8 -1.16 -13.92 16.19
CA GLU A 8 -0.60 -15.26 15.94
C GLU A 8 -1.43 -16.34 16.63
N ARG A 9 -1.72 -16.16 17.93
CA ARG A 9 -2.58 -17.10 18.68
C ARG A 9 -3.98 -17.23 18.09
N LEU A 10 -4.57 -16.12 17.65
CA LEU A 10 -5.89 -16.14 17.02
C LEU A 10 -5.86 -16.91 15.68
N ALA A 11 -4.80 -16.75 14.89
CA ALA A 11 -4.62 -17.50 13.65
C ALA A 11 -4.45 -19.00 13.92
N ASP A 12 -3.67 -19.38 14.94
CA ASP A 12 -3.49 -20.78 15.36
C ASP A 12 -4.83 -21.41 15.81
N GLU A 13 -5.70 -20.65 16.49
CA GLU A 13 -7.01 -21.12 16.93
C GLU A 13 -8.02 -21.24 15.78
N LEU A 14 -8.06 -20.28 14.84
CA LEU A 14 -9.10 -20.19 13.80
C LEU A 14 -8.75 -20.93 12.50
N ALA A 15 -7.48 -20.98 12.12
CA ALA A 15 -7.03 -21.50 10.82
C ALA A 15 -5.70 -22.25 10.93
N PRO A 16 -5.57 -23.25 11.82
CA PRO A 16 -4.32 -23.96 12.02
C PRO A 16 -3.82 -24.61 10.73
N GLY A 17 -2.54 -24.40 10.40
CA GLY A 17 -1.91 -24.96 9.22
C GLY A 17 -2.35 -24.33 7.88
N THR A 18 -3.14 -23.26 7.90
CA THR A 18 -3.51 -22.52 6.69
C THR A 18 -2.41 -21.54 6.31
N THR A 19 -1.97 -21.57 5.06
CA THR A 19 -1.07 -20.57 4.48
C THR A 19 -1.87 -19.62 3.60
N ALA A 20 -1.64 -18.32 3.74
CA ALA A 20 -2.28 -17.34 2.86
C ALA A 20 -1.72 -17.44 1.44
N ASP A 21 -2.60 -17.36 0.44
CA ASP A 21 -2.20 -17.18 -0.95
C ASP A 21 -1.64 -15.77 -1.11
N VAL A 22 -0.35 -15.67 -1.42
CA VAL A 22 0.33 -14.41 -1.68
C VAL A 22 0.42 -14.17 -3.19
N ALA A 23 0.29 -12.91 -3.60
CA ALA A 23 0.51 -12.53 -4.99
C ALA A 23 1.95 -12.88 -5.41
N ALA A 24 2.13 -13.28 -6.67
CA ALA A 24 3.46 -13.49 -7.23
C ALA A 24 4.23 -12.17 -7.26
N ALA A 25 5.52 -12.21 -6.92
CA ALA A 25 6.39 -11.05 -7.03
C ALA A 25 6.56 -10.65 -8.51
N VAL A 26 5.89 -9.58 -8.92
CA VAL A 26 5.88 -9.07 -10.29
C VAL A 26 5.55 -7.57 -10.28
N ARG A 27 6.19 -6.83 -11.18
CA ARG A 27 5.90 -5.41 -11.39
C ARG A 27 5.25 -5.21 -12.77
N PRO A 28 4.30 -4.27 -12.90
CA PRO A 28 3.84 -3.82 -14.20
C PRO A 28 4.99 -3.24 -15.04
N ASP A 29 4.87 -3.31 -16.36
CA ASP A 29 5.74 -2.56 -17.26
C ASP A 29 5.47 -1.05 -17.13
N LEU A 30 6.50 -0.23 -17.36
CA LEU A 30 6.32 1.22 -17.41
C LEU A 30 5.45 1.60 -18.61
N PRO A 31 4.31 2.27 -18.40
CA PRO A 31 3.41 2.63 -19.49
C PRO A 31 3.99 3.78 -20.32
N THR A 32 3.50 3.90 -21.55
CA THR A 32 3.72 5.06 -22.42
C THR A 32 2.36 5.61 -22.90
N GLY A 33 2.34 6.85 -23.39
CA GLY A 33 1.12 7.46 -23.93
C GLY A 33 0.44 8.43 -22.96
N ALA A 34 -0.88 8.45 -22.97
CA ALA A 34 -1.67 9.44 -22.25
C ALA A 34 -1.58 9.27 -20.72
N LEU A 35 -1.51 10.41 -20.00
CA LEU A 35 -1.59 10.42 -18.55
C LEU A 35 -3.02 10.11 -18.10
N THR A 36 -3.19 8.96 -17.46
CA THR A 36 -4.47 8.49 -16.90
C THR A 36 -4.24 7.96 -15.49
N ALA A 37 -5.30 7.85 -14.68
CA ALA A 37 -5.22 7.26 -13.34
C ALA A 37 -4.61 5.85 -13.35
N PHE A 38 -5.02 5.02 -14.32
CA PHE A 38 -4.45 3.67 -14.49
C PHE A 38 -2.99 3.69 -14.94
N ALA A 39 -2.59 4.65 -15.79
CA ALA A 39 -1.18 4.82 -16.14
C ALA A 39 -0.35 5.23 -14.92
N VAL A 40 -0.85 6.13 -14.06
CA VAL A 40 -0.19 6.50 -12.80
C VAL A 40 -0.08 5.29 -11.88
N ALA A 41 -1.15 4.51 -11.69
CA ALA A 41 -1.12 3.29 -10.88
C ALA A 41 -0.06 2.29 -11.38
N ALA A 42 0.03 2.09 -12.71
CA ALA A 42 1.05 1.22 -13.30
C ALA A 42 2.47 1.75 -13.05
N VAL A 43 2.70 3.08 -13.15
CA VAL A 43 3.99 3.69 -12.79
C VAL A 43 4.31 3.48 -11.31
N VAL A 44 3.35 3.65 -10.41
CA VAL A 44 3.53 3.38 -8.97
C VAL A 44 3.93 1.92 -8.76
N GLY A 45 3.17 0.96 -9.29
CA GLY A 45 3.51 -0.47 -9.19
C GLY A 45 4.88 -0.81 -9.79
N ALA A 46 5.25 -0.18 -10.91
CA ALA A 46 6.53 -0.40 -11.57
C ALA A 46 7.72 0.14 -10.75
N LEU A 47 7.55 1.26 -10.05
CA LEU A 47 8.65 2.01 -9.43
C LEU A 47 8.65 2.01 -7.91
N LEU A 48 7.66 1.39 -7.25
CA LEU A 48 7.57 1.41 -5.78
C LEU A 48 8.86 0.87 -5.14
N PRO A 49 9.48 1.62 -4.20
CA PRO A 49 10.61 1.13 -3.42
C PRO A 49 10.19 0.01 -2.46
N GLU A 50 11.17 -0.78 -2.02
CA GLU A 50 11.01 -1.67 -0.87
C GLU A 50 10.78 -0.85 0.40
N ASP A 51 9.94 -1.39 1.30
CA ASP A 51 9.56 -0.78 2.58
C ASP A 51 8.92 0.62 2.46
N ALA A 52 8.37 0.97 1.31
CA ALA A 52 7.66 2.23 1.14
C ALA A 52 6.36 2.29 1.96
N VAL A 53 5.90 3.52 2.25
CA VAL A 53 4.56 3.78 2.79
C VAL A 53 3.77 4.54 1.74
N ILE A 54 2.66 3.96 1.27
CA ILE A 54 1.68 4.65 0.44
C ILE A 54 0.64 5.27 1.37
N VAL A 55 0.39 6.56 1.24
CA VAL A 55 -0.75 7.24 1.88
C VAL A 55 -1.73 7.65 0.78
N ASP A 56 -2.87 6.97 0.72
CA ASP A 56 -3.84 7.08 -0.37
C ASP A 56 -5.15 7.77 0.05
N GLU A 57 -5.37 8.96 -0.51
CA GLU A 57 -6.61 9.75 -0.50
C GLU A 57 -7.14 10.01 -1.92
N SER A 58 -6.61 9.34 -2.95
CA SER A 58 -6.94 9.63 -4.36
C SER A 58 -8.33 9.19 -4.82
N ASN A 59 -9.06 8.44 -3.97
CA ASN A 59 -10.44 8.02 -4.16
C ASN A 59 -10.68 7.40 -5.56
N THR A 60 -11.33 8.12 -6.49
CA THR A 60 -11.59 7.62 -7.84
C THR A 60 -10.32 7.50 -8.68
N GLY A 61 -9.28 8.29 -8.40
CA GLY A 61 -7.97 8.20 -9.04
C GLY A 61 -7.14 7.00 -8.59
N GLY A 62 -7.42 6.46 -7.39
CA GLY A 62 -6.66 5.38 -6.76
C GLY A 62 -7.12 3.97 -7.09
N VAL A 63 -8.24 3.82 -7.80
CA VAL A 63 -8.92 2.52 -8.02
C VAL A 63 -7.98 1.44 -8.58
N GLY A 64 -7.00 1.83 -9.40
CA GLY A 64 -6.02 0.89 -9.98
C GLY A 64 -4.82 0.56 -9.10
N VAL A 65 -4.57 1.30 -8.01
CA VAL A 65 -3.30 1.23 -7.25
C VAL A 65 -3.13 -0.13 -6.59
N ALA A 66 -4.14 -0.63 -5.88
CA ALA A 66 -4.05 -1.92 -5.18
C ALA A 66 -3.76 -3.10 -6.14
N ALA A 67 -4.36 -3.08 -7.33
CA ALA A 67 -4.08 -4.10 -8.34
C ALA A 67 -2.66 -3.95 -8.93
N ALA A 68 -2.22 -2.72 -9.19
CA ALA A 68 -0.90 -2.45 -9.75
C ALA A 68 0.26 -2.74 -8.77
N THR A 69 0.02 -2.61 -7.45
CA THR A 69 1.03 -2.87 -6.42
C THR A 69 0.95 -4.26 -5.80
N ALA A 70 0.00 -5.12 -6.20
CA ALA A 70 -0.23 -6.44 -5.59
C ALA A 70 1.02 -7.33 -5.56
N GLY A 71 1.87 -7.29 -6.60
CA GLY A 71 3.13 -8.03 -6.68
C GLY A 71 4.39 -7.19 -6.46
N ALA A 72 4.24 -5.91 -6.08
CA ALA A 72 5.36 -5.00 -5.81
C ALA A 72 6.10 -5.41 -4.51
N PRO A 73 7.29 -4.85 -4.22
CA PRO A 73 7.94 -5.09 -2.93
C PRO A 73 7.02 -4.80 -1.74
N ALA A 74 7.34 -5.39 -0.59
CA ALA A 74 6.62 -5.15 0.64
C ALA A 74 6.53 -3.64 0.94
N HIS A 75 5.32 -3.17 1.19
CA HIS A 75 5.02 -1.76 1.47
C HIS A 75 3.79 -1.68 2.39
N ASP A 76 3.72 -0.59 3.15
CA ASP A 76 2.57 -0.28 3.98
C ASP A 76 1.59 0.60 3.20
N VAL A 77 0.29 0.42 3.44
CA VAL A 77 -0.74 1.29 2.88
C VAL A 77 -1.54 1.91 4.01
N LEU A 78 -1.55 3.24 4.05
CA LEU A 78 -2.39 4.06 4.90
C LEU A 78 -3.47 4.68 4.02
N THR A 79 -4.74 4.47 4.35
CA THR A 79 -5.86 5.01 3.56
C THR A 79 -6.96 5.51 4.47
N LEU A 80 -7.87 6.29 3.89
CA LEU A 80 -9.04 6.83 4.56
C LEU A 80 -9.87 5.74 5.24
N THR A 81 -10.12 5.87 6.54
CA THR A 81 -11.00 4.96 7.30
C THR A 81 -12.48 5.36 7.24
N GLY A 82 -12.79 6.59 6.81
CA GLY A 82 -14.15 7.16 6.80
C GLY A 82 -14.46 8.11 5.63
N GLY A 83 -13.62 8.16 4.59
CA GLY A 83 -13.88 8.93 3.36
C GLY A 83 -13.75 10.45 3.46
N ALA A 84 -13.25 10.99 4.58
CA ALA A 84 -13.13 12.43 4.78
C ALA A 84 -11.84 13.00 4.14
N ILE A 85 -11.99 13.90 3.17
CA ILE A 85 -10.87 14.61 2.52
C ILE A 85 -10.09 15.46 3.53
N GLY A 86 -8.77 15.51 3.37
CA GLY A 86 -7.83 16.26 4.20
C GLY A 86 -6.94 15.37 5.09
N TYR A 87 -7.04 14.05 4.99
CA TYR A 87 -6.22 13.08 5.71
C TYR A 87 -4.86 12.85 5.05
N GLY A 88 -4.81 12.75 3.72
CA GLY A 88 -3.65 12.23 2.98
C GLY A 88 -2.35 12.99 3.27
N MET A 89 -2.34 14.31 3.09
CA MET A 89 -1.13 15.12 3.34
C MET A 89 -0.64 15.05 4.81
N PRO A 90 -1.46 15.36 5.83
CA PRO A 90 -0.98 15.32 7.21
C PRO A 90 -0.59 13.91 7.66
N ALA A 91 -1.29 12.87 7.19
CA ALA A 91 -0.92 11.48 7.47
C ALA A 91 0.42 11.09 6.83
N ALA A 92 0.67 11.51 5.59
CA ALA A 92 1.96 11.28 4.92
C ALA A 92 3.13 11.95 5.66
N VAL A 93 2.93 13.18 6.14
CA VAL A 93 3.93 13.86 6.99
C VAL A 93 4.15 13.09 8.29
N GLY A 94 3.08 12.64 8.95
CA GLY A 94 3.18 11.81 10.15
C GLY A 94 3.93 10.50 9.91
N ALA A 95 3.67 9.82 8.80
CA ALA A 95 4.35 8.60 8.41
C ALA A 95 5.85 8.83 8.19
N ALA A 96 6.22 9.92 7.51
CA ALA A 96 7.63 10.26 7.26
C ALA A 96 8.38 10.58 8.57
N VAL A 97 7.72 11.22 9.54
CA VAL A 97 8.26 11.49 10.88
C VAL A 97 8.41 10.19 11.68
N ALA A 98 7.41 9.31 11.62
CA ALA A 98 7.40 8.05 12.37
C ALA A 98 8.40 7.01 11.83
N ALA A 99 8.68 7.05 10.52
CA ALA A 99 9.54 6.08 9.84
C ALA A 99 10.57 6.80 8.94
N PRO A 100 11.60 7.46 9.50
CA PRO A 100 12.52 8.33 8.76
C PRO A 100 13.38 7.62 7.70
N GLY A 101 13.44 6.28 7.72
CA GLY A 101 14.14 5.48 6.71
C GLY A 101 13.26 4.99 5.56
N LYS A 102 11.94 5.16 5.64
CA LYS A 102 10.98 4.70 4.62
C LYS A 102 10.63 5.82 3.64
N SER A 103 10.54 5.48 2.36
CA SER A 103 10.00 6.41 1.36
C SER A 103 8.48 6.53 1.53
N VAL A 104 7.96 7.75 1.63
CA VAL A 104 6.51 8.00 1.75
C VAL A 104 5.96 8.58 0.46
N LEU A 105 4.99 7.90 -0.14
CA LEU A 105 4.29 8.32 -1.35
C LEU A 105 2.86 8.76 -0.99
N SER A 106 2.55 10.04 -1.18
CA SER A 106 1.20 10.58 -0.96
C SER A 106 0.43 10.63 -2.29
N LEU A 107 -0.70 9.93 -2.37
CA LEU A 107 -1.60 9.89 -3.52
C LEU A 107 -2.90 10.62 -3.19
N GLN A 108 -3.30 11.58 -4.02
CA GLN A 108 -4.37 12.57 -3.73
C GLN A 108 -5.41 12.65 -4.84
#